data_AF-A0A2A4J9S4-F1
#
_entry.id   AF-A0A2A4J9S4-F1
#
_cell.length_a   1.000
_cell.length_b   1.000
_cell.length_c   1.000
_cell.angle_alpha   90.00
_cell.angle_beta   90.00
_cell.angle_gamma   90.00
#
_symmetry.space_group_name_H-M   'P 1'
#
loop_
_entity.id
_entity.type
_entity.pdbx_description
1 polymer ?
#
loop_
_entity_poly.entity_id
_entity_poly.type
_entity_poly.pdbx_seq_one_letter_code
_entity_poly.pdbx_strand_id
1 'polypeptide(L)'
;MEPRTELQRNALVEARRQELNVYQRALDIQWLNSRMEDGRMGRCLALIQREAEMEKDFQERTDHAAIVNARAERETRLGIEINKVRREEICQLLRRHYLRERDPSLKELAKKLQAGYVCRDIQQQILHNEYRRLQEKAEDMRSNNILLNALSDDKDAEDQEAKEKMQRTTQYCKELQQQLVNRQRQKQCQYEDSLIEKKMLEDIIRTMSDEDKRELQQKRDLTEKTRHEMKTFLQAREAWKQKQKEMVIIEERKIEEQNKMMADRQSAIVQERERRMKIKEEINEKMSAKILADEAARQERTNIIKLLQEQEYLEKNFQDDIAEQLKLEEVRRTTKDALAAQIEERKKAVRDRRMVEAQFRKETEDKIADDMRKEREEHQKRREKGKLYSQELLKQIQDNASRRKQDVKMEEDRAVYVWDCDRKWRQEVSKEREKMIQEHAPQLLGYLQAGVLQPEDLPAVRAGANTKPELKVLDIEGMAKSKRAHRFAKCNAMCRTLREY
;
A
#
# COMPACT_ATOMS: atom_id res chain seq x y z
N MET A 1 1.67 -136.67 15.65
CA MET A 1 0.51 -136.74 16.54
C MET A 1 0.98 -137.31 17.86
N GLU A 2 1.26 -136.43 18.83
CA GLU A 2 1.57 -136.77 20.23
C GLU A 2 1.36 -135.48 21.05
N PRO A 3 0.69 -135.52 22.21
CA PRO A 3 0.49 -134.34 23.04
C PRO A 3 1.79 -134.00 23.80
N ARG A 4 2.71 -133.29 23.14
CA ARG A 4 4.03 -132.94 23.70
C ARG A 4 3.93 -132.38 25.12
N THR A 5 4.76 -132.93 26.00
CA THR A 5 4.94 -132.54 27.41
C THR A 5 5.54 -131.14 27.53
N GLU A 6 5.35 -130.54 28.71
CA GLU A 6 5.52 -129.11 28.94
C GLU A 6 6.96 -128.62 28.78
N LEU A 7 7.96 -129.45 29.10
CA LEU A 7 9.38 -129.14 28.86
C LEU A 7 9.70 -128.83 27.38
N GLN A 8 9.09 -129.56 26.43
CA GLN A 8 9.28 -129.26 25.00
C GLN A 8 8.53 -128.01 24.55
N ARG A 9 7.45 -127.62 25.25
CA ARG A 9 6.75 -126.34 25.01
C ARG A 9 7.59 -125.17 25.53
N ASN A 10 8.16 -125.30 26.73
CA ASN A 10 9.02 -124.28 27.32
C ASN A 10 10.28 -124.04 26.48
N ALA A 11 10.97 -125.08 26.03
CA ALA A 11 12.13 -124.94 25.15
C ALA A 11 11.78 -124.25 23.80
N LEU A 12 10.62 -124.57 23.21
CA LEU A 12 10.12 -123.87 22.00
C LEU A 12 9.77 -122.40 22.29
N VAL A 13 9.22 -122.09 23.46
CA VAL A 13 8.92 -120.71 23.88
C VAL A 13 10.20 -119.92 24.13
N GLU A 14 11.22 -120.50 24.75
CA GLU A 14 12.51 -119.83 24.99
C GLU A 14 13.30 -119.60 23.70
N ALA A 15 13.40 -120.59 22.82
CA ALA A 15 14.03 -120.43 21.51
C ALA A 15 13.34 -119.31 20.71
N ARG A 16 12.00 -119.35 20.62
CA ARG A 16 11.23 -118.31 19.92
C ARG A 16 11.34 -116.94 20.59
N ARG A 17 11.53 -116.87 21.91
CA ARG A 17 11.80 -115.61 22.63
C ARG A 17 13.20 -115.07 22.34
N GLN A 18 14.20 -115.94 22.18
CA GLN A 18 15.55 -115.54 21.76
C GLN A 18 15.56 -115.04 20.30
N GLU A 19 14.89 -115.75 19.39
CA GLU A 19 14.68 -115.30 18.01
C GLU A 19 13.99 -113.93 17.97
N LEU A 20 12.87 -113.76 18.69
CA LEU A 20 12.16 -112.47 18.78
C LEU A 20 13.06 -111.35 19.32
N ASN A 21 13.86 -111.60 20.36
CA ASN A 21 14.83 -110.62 20.89
C ASN A 21 15.90 -110.24 19.84
N VAL A 22 16.34 -111.17 18.99
CA VAL A 22 17.32 -110.90 17.91
C VAL A 22 16.66 -110.10 16.78
N TYR A 23 15.44 -110.47 16.36
CA TYR A 23 14.67 -109.71 15.37
C TYR A 23 14.36 -108.28 15.86
N GLN A 24 13.99 -108.12 17.14
CA GLN A 24 13.76 -106.79 17.73
C GLN A 24 15.05 -105.96 17.72
N ARG A 25 16.20 -106.49 18.15
CA ARG A 25 17.49 -105.78 18.08
C ARG A 25 17.88 -105.40 16.65
N ALA A 26 17.60 -106.25 15.66
CA ALA A 26 17.85 -105.94 14.25
C ALA A 26 16.97 -104.79 13.76
N LEU A 27 15.67 -104.80 14.11
CA LEU A 27 14.73 -103.72 13.80
C LEU A 27 15.11 -102.41 14.52
N ASP A 28 15.52 -102.46 15.79
CA ASP A 28 15.96 -101.30 16.57
C ASP A 28 17.20 -100.65 15.94
N ILE A 29 18.18 -101.45 15.51
CA ILE A 29 19.39 -100.96 14.80
C ILE A 29 19.03 -100.38 13.43
N GLN A 30 18.13 -101.03 12.68
CA GLN A 30 17.67 -100.53 11.38
C GLN A 30 16.95 -99.19 11.54
N TRP A 31 16.06 -99.06 12.53
CA TRP A 31 15.35 -97.83 12.86
C TRP A 31 16.29 -96.71 13.33
N LEU A 32 17.29 -97.03 14.16
CA LEU A 32 18.33 -96.08 14.58
C LEU A 32 19.16 -95.58 13.40
N ASN A 33 19.52 -96.46 12.46
CA ASN A 33 20.27 -96.09 11.26
C ASN A 33 19.43 -95.20 10.34
N SER A 34 18.19 -95.59 10.01
CA SER A 34 17.28 -94.74 9.21
C SER A 34 17.09 -93.37 9.85
N ARG A 35 16.83 -93.31 11.16
CA ARG A 35 16.68 -92.04 11.91
C ARG A 35 17.97 -91.21 11.94
N MET A 36 19.15 -91.84 11.93
CA MET A 36 20.43 -91.15 11.81
C MET A 36 20.71 -90.67 10.38
N GLU A 37 20.24 -91.37 9.37
CA GLU A 37 20.31 -90.96 7.97
C GLU A 37 19.36 -89.80 7.68
N ASP A 38 18.10 -89.86 8.15
CA ASP A 38 17.16 -88.73 8.20
C ASP A 38 17.77 -87.53 8.92
N GLY A 39 18.40 -87.74 10.08
CA GLY A 39 19.08 -86.70 10.85
C GLY A 39 20.35 -86.15 10.19
N ARG A 40 21.01 -86.90 9.30
CA ARG A 40 22.12 -86.42 8.47
C ARG A 40 21.61 -85.64 7.27
N MET A 41 20.63 -86.19 6.56
CA MET A 41 19.94 -85.55 5.44
C MET A 41 19.33 -84.20 5.85
N GLY A 42 18.64 -84.14 7.00
CA GLY A 42 18.11 -82.91 7.55
C GLY A 42 19.18 -81.84 7.86
N ARG A 43 20.39 -82.25 8.29
CA ARG A 43 21.51 -81.30 8.46
C ARG A 43 22.11 -80.84 7.13
N CYS A 44 22.22 -81.73 6.15
CA CYS A 44 22.66 -81.36 4.80
C CYS A 44 21.65 -80.40 4.14
N LEU A 45 20.35 -80.68 4.24
CA LEU A 45 19.29 -79.79 3.76
C LEU A 45 19.28 -78.44 4.48
N ALA A 46 19.49 -78.42 5.80
CA ALA A 46 19.59 -77.16 6.56
C ALA A 46 20.85 -76.34 6.19
N LEU A 47 21.96 -76.99 5.84
CA LEU A 47 23.15 -76.30 5.31
C LEU A 47 22.87 -75.72 3.92
N ILE A 48 22.32 -76.51 3.00
CA ILE A 48 21.93 -76.06 1.65
C ILE A 48 20.91 -74.92 1.70
N GLN A 49 19.92 -75.00 2.61
CA GLN A 49 18.96 -73.92 2.85
C GLN A 49 19.67 -72.65 3.33
N ARG A 50 20.56 -72.75 4.32
CA ARG A 50 21.32 -71.62 4.85
C ARG A 50 22.29 -71.00 3.83
N GLU A 51 22.90 -71.82 2.97
CA GLU A 51 23.74 -71.36 1.87
C GLU A 51 22.92 -70.61 0.82
N ALA A 52 21.76 -71.16 0.43
CA ALA A 52 20.81 -70.50 -0.48
C ALA A 52 20.15 -69.25 0.12
N GLU A 53 19.98 -69.18 1.45
CA GLU A 53 19.56 -67.97 2.17
C GLU A 53 20.65 -66.90 2.11
N MET A 54 21.92 -67.24 2.43
CA MET A 54 23.03 -66.28 2.32
C MET A 54 23.29 -65.81 0.87
N GLU A 55 23.07 -66.68 -0.13
CA GLU A 55 23.20 -66.30 -1.53
C GLU A 55 22.09 -65.34 -1.97
N LYS A 56 20.83 -65.57 -1.56
CA LYS A 56 19.73 -64.61 -1.76
C LYS A 56 19.99 -63.28 -1.05
N ASP A 57 20.40 -63.33 0.22
CA ASP A 57 20.78 -62.14 1.00
C ASP A 57 21.88 -61.32 0.28
N PHE A 58 22.82 -61.98 -0.39
CA PHE A 58 23.85 -61.32 -1.18
C PHE A 58 23.28 -60.72 -2.48
N GLN A 59 22.49 -61.49 -3.23
CA GLN A 59 21.85 -61.06 -4.47
C GLN A 59 20.91 -59.86 -4.24
N GLU A 60 20.04 -59.92 -3.24
CA GLU A 60 19.14 -58.80 -2.86
C GLU A 60 19.93 -57.54 -2.47
N ARG A 61 21.07 -57.67 -1.79
CA ARG A 61 21.94 -56.54 -1.46
C ARG A 61 22.62 -55.95 -2.70
N THR A 62 23.08 -56.79 -3.64
CA THR A 62 23.67 -56.29 -4.91
C THR A 62 22.63 -55.62 -5.79
N ASP A 63 21.42 -56.18 -5.89
CA ASP A 63 20.32 -55.63 -6.67
C ASP A 63 19.79 -54.34 -6.05
N HIS A 64 19.62 -54.28 -4.73
CA HIS A 64 19.26 -53.06 -4.03
C HIS A 64 20.33 -51.97 -4.20
N ALA A 65 21.62 -52.31 -4.11
CA ALA A 65 22.72 -51.37 -4.39
C ALA A 65 22.70 -50.88 -5.85
N ALA A 66 22.47 -51.76 -6.82
CA ALA A 66 22.33 -51.39 -8.23
C ALA A 66 21.11 -50.48 -8.48
N ILE A 67 19.96 -50.76 -7.85
CA ILE A 67 18.74 -49.94 -7.93
C ILE A 67 18.97 -48.55 -7.31
N VAL A 68 19.65 -48.47 -6.15
CA VAL A 68 20.01 -47.19 -5.50
C VAL A 68 20.98 -46.38 -6.35
N ASN A 69 22.04 -47.00 -6.89
CA ASN A 69 23.00 -46.33 -7.76
C ASN A 69 22.33 -45.85 -9.06
N ALA A 70 21.55 -46.70 -9.73
CA ALA A 70 20.79 -46.32 -10.93
C ALA A 70 19.70 -45.28 -10.64
N ARG A 71 19.24 -45.13 -9.40
CA ARG A 71 18.37 -44.04 -8.96
C ARG A 71 19.17 -42.75 -8.76
N ALA A 72 20.28 -42.78 -8.05
CA ALA A 72 21.16 -41.63 -7.83
C ALA A 72 21.71 -41.06 -9.15
N GLU A 73 22.04 -41.92 -10.12
CA GLU A 73 22.42 -41.49 -11.48
C GLU A 73 21.27 -40.79 -12.21
N ARG A 74 20.02 -41.24 -12.07
CA ARG A 74 18.87 -40.55 -12.66
C ARG A 74 18.61 -39.21 -11.98
N GLU A 75 18.64 -39.17 -10.65
CA GLU A 75 18.43 -37.94 -9.87
C GLU A 75 19.53 -36.89 -10.13
N THR A 76 20.80 -37.31 -10.31
CA THR A 76 21.90 -36.39 -10.67
C THR A 76 21.83 -35.90 -12.12
N ARG A 77 21.48 -36.77 -13.09
CA ARG A 77 21.25 -36.36 -14.50
C ARG A 77 20.09 -35.35 -14.58
N LEU A 78 18.96 -35.64 -13.94
CA LEU A 78 17.82 -34.71 -13.83
C LEU A 78 18.21 -33.40 -13.13
N GLY A 79 19.01 -33.45 -12.06
CA GLY A 79 19.52 -32.26 -11.39
C GLY A 79 20.38 -31.38 -12.30
N ILE A 80 21.22 -31.99 -13.15
CA ILE A 80 22.01 -31.27 -14.16
C ILE A 80 21.10 -30.63 -15.22
N GLU A 81 20.07 -31.33 -15.68
CA GLU A 81 19.11 -30.82 -16.67
C GLU A 81 18.25 -29.67 -16.12
N ILE A 82 17.73 -29.81 -14.90
CA ILE A 82 17.02 -28.75 -14.18
C ILE A 82 17.91 -27.51 -14.01
N ASN A 83 19.20 -27.69 -13.71
CA ASN A 83 20.15 -26.57 -13.59
C ASN A 83 20.51 -25.94 -14.94
N LYS A 84 20.50 -26.69 -16.05
CA LYS A 84 20.62 -26.11 -17.41
C LYS A 84 19.41 -25.24 -17.74
N VAL A 85 18.19 -25.77 -17.59
CA VAL A 85 16.94 -25.03 -17.85
C VAL A 85 16.88 -23.75 -17.02
N ARG A 86 17.12 -23.83 -15.71
CA ARG A 86 17.18 -22.63 -14.83
C ARG A 86 18.22 -21.62 -15.27
N ARG A 87 19.40 -22.06 -15.73
CA ARG A 87 20.44 -21.16 -16.24
C ARG A 87 20.00 -20.49 -17.55
N GLU A 88 19.35 -21.21 -18.44
CA GLU A 88 18.80 -20.67 -19.69
C GLU A 88 17.67 -19.67 -19.42
N GLU A 89 16.77 -19.95 -18.47
CA GLU A 89 15.74 -19.02 -17.99
C GLU A 89 16.35 -17.72 -17.46
N ILE A 90 17.36 -17.82 -16.58
CA ILE A 90 18.08 -16.65 -16.02
C ILE A 90 18.78 -15.86 -17.14
N CYS A 91 19.46 -16.52 -18.07
CA CYS A 91 20.08 -15.87 -19.22
C CYS A 91 19.06 -15.18 -20.14
N GLN A 92 17.90 -15.78 -20.36
CA GLN A 92 16.79 -15.14 -21.09
C GLN A 92 16.26 -13.91 -20.36
N LEU A 93 15.98 -14.00 -19.06
CA LEU A 93 15.48 -12.88 -18.25
C LEU A 93 16.49 -11.72 -18.22
N LEU A 94 17.79 -12.02 -18.06
CA LEU A 94 18.85 -11.01 -18.12
C LEU A 94 18.95 -10.37 -19.52
N ARG A 95 18.75 -11.14 -20.60
CA ARG A 95 18.68 -10.59 -21.97
C ARG A 95 17.47 -9.69 -22.16
N ARG A 96 16.29 -10.04 -21.63
CA ARG A 96 15.10 -9.17 -21.64
C ARG A 96 15.35 -7.87 -20.88
N HIS A 97 15.94 -7.94 -19.68
CA HIS A 97 16.34 -6.77 -18.88
C HIS A 97 17.27 -5.84 -19.69
N TYR A 98 18.32 -6.41 -20.28
CA TYR A 98 19.28 -5.68 -21.11
C TYR A 98 18.64 -4.98 -22.31
N LEU A 99 17.72 -5.66 -23.01
CA LEU A 99 16.94 -5.06 -24.11
C LEU A 99 16.07 -3.89 -23.59
N ARG A 100 15.30 -4.11 -22.52
CA ARG A 100 14.40 -3.10 -21.90
C ARG A 100 15.15 -1.86 -21.37
N GLU A 101 16.40 -2.01 -20.93
CA GLU A 101 17.22 -0.90 -20.43
C GLU A 101 18.00 -0.14 -21.51
N ARG A 102 18.56 -0.87 -22.49
CA ARG A 102 19.43 -0.34 -23.55
C ARG A 102 18.64 0.25 -24.72
N ASP A 103 17.50 -0.32 -25.08
CA ASP A 103 16.70 0.19 -26.19
C ASP A 103 15.77 1.33 -25.72
N PRO A 104 15.85 2.54 -26.31
CA PRO A 104 15.04 3.67 -25.87
C PRO A 104 13.53 3.45 -26.12
N SER A 105 13.15 2.69 -27.14
CA SER A 105 11.73 2.47 -27.47
C SER A 105 11.03 1.57 -26.44
N LEU A 106 11.73 0.53 -25.96
CA LEU A 106 11.26 -0.33 -24.87
C LEU A 106 11.23 0.43 -23.54
N LYS A 107 12.23 1.29 -23.30
CA LYS A 107 12.32 2.12 -22.08
C LYS A 107 11.20 3.17 -22.01
N GLU A 108 10.83 3.76 -23.13
CA GLU A 108 9.64 4.63 -23.23
C GLU A 108 8.34 3.84 -23.04
N LEU A 109 8.21 2.68 -23.68
CA LEU A 109 7.04 1.82 -23.53
C LEU A 109 6.85 1.39 -22.06
N ALA A 110 7.93 1.00 -21.37
CA ALA A 110 7.91 0.68 -19.95
C ALA A 110 7.37 1.84 -19.10
N LYS A 111 7.86 3.07 -19.33
CA LYS A 111 7.35 4.28 -18.66
C LYS A 111 5.88 4.54 -18.95
N LYS A 112 5.45 4.37 -20.21
CA LYS A 112 4.07 4.59 -20.66
C LYS A 112 3.10 3.54 -20.07
N LEU A 113 3.54 2.27 -19.95
CA LEU A 113 2.80 1.21 -19.27
C LEU A 113 2.75 1.44 -17.74
N GLN A 114 3.86 1.84 -17.11
CA GLN A 114 3.90 2.19 -15.68
C GLN A 114 2.97 3.37 -15.36
N ALA A 115 2.95 4.40 -16.20
CA ALA A 115 1.99 5.50 -16.09
C ALA A 115 0.54 5.02 -16.22
N GLY A 116 0.26 4.05 -17.10
CA GLY A 116 -1.05 3.40 -17.20
C GLY A 116 -1.48 2.69 -15.91
N TYR A 117 -0.58 1.96 -15.24
CA TYR A 117 -0.85 1.36 -13.93
C TYR A 117 -1.18 2.46 -12.89
N VAL A 118 -0.36 3.52 -12.82
CA VAL A 118 -0.61 4.65 -11.90
C VAL A 118 -1.96 5.33 -12.18
N CYS A 119 -2.33 5.55 -13.45
CA CYS A 119 -3.63 6.12 -13.81
C CYS A 119 -4.81 5.21 -13.43
N ARG A 120 -4.67 3.88 -13.59
CA ARG A 120 -5.68 2.91 -13.15
C ARG A 120 -5.86 2.94 -11.63
N ASP A 121 -4.76 2.92 -10.89
CA ASP A 121 -4.77 2.82 -9.44
C ASP A 121 -5.26 4.13 -8.81
N ILE A 122 -4.95 5.29 -9.41
CA ILE A 122 -5.58 6.58 -9.07
C ILE A 122 -7.10 6.55 -9.34
N GLN A 123 -7.56 6.02 -10.48
CA GLN A 123 -8.99 5.93 -10.77
C GLN A 123 -9.73 5.06 -9.75
N GLN A 124 -9.10 3.96 -9.29
CA GLN A 124 -9.64 3.13 -8.20
C GLN A 124 -9.69 3.88 -6.86
N GLN A 125 -8.67 4.68 -6.53
CA GLN A 125 -8.68 5.53 -5.33
C GLN A 125 -9.79 6.60 -5.38
N ILE A 126 -10.04 7.20 -6.55
CA ILE A 126 -11.14 8.15 -6.73
C ILE A 126 -12.48 7.46 -6.45
N LEU A 127 -12.76 6.32 -7.09
CA LEU A 127 -13.99 5.55 -6.90
C LEU A 127 -14.18 5.08 -5.45
N HIS A 128 -13.10 4.67 -4.78
CA HIS A 128 -13.12 4.28 -3.36
C HIS A 128 -13.44 5.46 -2.43
N ASN A 129 -12.87 6.64 -2.71
CA ASN A 129 -13.16 7.86 -1.95
C ASN A 129 -14.58 8.38 -2.20
N GLU A 130 -15.11 8.25 -3.43
CA GLU A 130 -16.50 8.54 -3.76
C GLU A 130 -17.46 7.58 -3.04
N TYR A 131 -17.16 6.27 -3.05
CA TYR A 131 -17.91 5.26 -2.29
C TYR A 131 -17.92 5.58 -0.79
N ARG A 132 -16.75 5.86 -0.19
CA ARG A 132 -16.65 6.23 1.23
C ARG A 132 -17.50 7.47 1.54
N ARG A 133 -17.41 8.52 0.71
CA ARG A 133 -18.19 9.75 0.89
C ARG A 133 -19.70 9.55 0.76
N LEU A 134 -20.14 8.53 0.01
CA LEU A 134 -21.55 8.13 -0.05
C LEU A 134 -21.97 7.30 1.18
N GLN A 135 -21.07 6.45 1.68
CA GLN A 135 -21.29 5.70 2.93
C GLN A 135 -21.38 6.63 4.15
N GLU A 136 -20.41 7.55 4.32
CA GLU A 136 -20.42 8.58 5.37
C GLU A 136 -21.75 9.35 5.40
N LYS A 137 -22.23 9.81 4.23
CA LYS A 137 -23.55 10.46 4.11
C LYS A 137 -24.74 9.57 4.48
N ALA A 138 -24.67 8.27 4.19
CA ALA A 138 -25.74 7.34 4.56
C ALA A 138 -25.76 7.09 6.07
N GLU A 139 -24.59 7.03 6.70
CA GLU A 139 -24.42 6.94 8.15
C GLU A 139 -24.86 8.23 8.86
N ASP A 140 -24.51 9.40 8.31
CA ASP A 140 -24.98 10.73 8.77
C ASP A 140 -26.50 10.88 8.67
N MET A 141 -27.13 10.45 7.57
CA MET A 141 -28.60 10.47 7.48
C MET A 141 -29.24 9.50 8.46
N ARG A 142 -28.62 8.34 8.71
CA ARG A 142 -29.11 7.37 9.71
C ARG A 142 -29.00 7.92 11.13
N SER A 143 -27.90 8.57 11.50
CA SER A 143 -27.72 9.15 12.83
C SER A 143 -28.65 10.35 13.06
N ASN A 144 -28.83 11.22 12.06
CA ASN A 144 -29.80 12.30 12.11
C ASN A 144 -31.24 11.79 12.26
N ASN A 145 -31.64 10.73 11.54
CA ASN A 145 -32.99 10.14 11.69
C ASN A 145 -33.22 9.57 13.10
N ILE A 146 -32.20 8.94 13.71
CA ILE A 146 -32.29 8.44 15.10
C ILE A 146 -32.44 9.62 16.08
N LEU A 147 -31.67 10.69 15.90
CA LEU A 147 -31.77 11.90 16.73
C LEU A 147 -33.12 12.61 16.54
N LEU A 148 -33.66 12.66 15.32
CA LEU A 148 -34.94 13.29 15.02
C LEU A 148 -36.11 12.54 15.67
N ASN A 149 -36.04 11.20 15.69
CA ASN A 149 -37.01 10.35 16.38
C ASN A 149 -36.94 10.57 17.90
N ALA A 150 -35.75 10.54 18.49
CA ALA A 150 -35.58 10.82 19.93
C ALA A 150 -36.10 12.22 20.33
N LEU A 151 -35.87 13.24 19.49
CA LEU A 151 -36.42 14.59 19.66
C LEU A 151 -37.94 14.70 19.37
N SER A 152 -38.59 13.63 18.89
CA SER A 152 -40.04 13.48 18.86
C SER A 152 -40.51 12.79 20.13
N ASP A 153 -39.89 11.65 20.48
CA ASP A 153 -40.21 10.86 21.68
C ASP A 153 -40.10 11.71 22.96
N ASP A 154 -39.05 12.53 23.09
CA ASP A 154 -38.86 13.48 24.21
C ASP A 154 -39.99 14.52 24.26
N LYS A 155 -40.44 15.04 23.10
CA LYS A 155 -41.53 16.03 23.05
C LYS A 155 -42.87 15.41 23.37
N ASP A 156 -43.15 14.22 22.84
CA ASP A 156 -44.38 13.49 23.15
C ASP A 156 -44.45 13.16 24.65
N ALA A 157 -43.30 12.91 25.30
CA ALA A 157 -43.19 12.79 26.75
C ALA A 157 -43.41 14.11 27.51
N GLU A 158 -42.78 15.23 27.11
CA GLU A 158 -43.04 16.57 27.70
C GLU A 158 -44.53 16.95 27.58
N ASP A 159 -45.11 16.74 26.41
CA ASP A 159 -46.51 17.06 26.10
C ASP A 159 -47.47 16.15 26.89
N GLN A 160 -47.04 14.92 27.23
CA GLN A 160 -47.79 14.01 28.11
C GLN A 160 -47.65 14.37 29.60
N GLU A 161 -46.48 14.78 30.10
CA GLU A 161 -46.35 15.32 31.46
C GLU A 161 -47.18 16.62 31.62
N ALA A 162 -47.18 17.50 30.61
CA ALA A 162 -48.00 18.70 30.60
C ALA A 162 -49.51 18.38 30.68
N LYS A 163 -49.98 17.36 29.94
CA LYS A 163 -51.37 16.86 30.01
C LYS A 163 -51.69 16.28 31.39
N GLU A 164 -50.81 15.48 31.98
CA GLU A 164 -51.00 14.96 33.34
C GLU A 164 -51.04 16.07 34.39
N LYS A 165 -50.12 17.04 34.31
CA LYS A 165 -50.04 18.19 35.22
C LYS A 165 -51.32 19.03 35.15
N MET A 166 -51.82 19.31 33.94
CA MET A 166 -53.11 19.97 33.72
C MET A 166 -54.27 19.17 34.34
N GLN A 167 -54.29 17.84 34.19
CA GLN A 167 -55.32 16.98 34.79
C GLN A 167 -55.26 17.02 36.33
N ARG A 168 -54.07 16.88 36.94
CA ARG A 168 -53.87 16.95 38.40
C ARG A 168 -54.31 18.31 38.96
N THR A 169 -53.95 19.42 38.31
CA THR A 169 -54.44 20.76 38.70
C THR A 169 -55.95 20.87 38.55
N THR A 170 -56.54 20.32 37.47
CA THR A 170 -57.99 20.33 37.26
C THR A 170 -58.75 19.52 38.32
N GLN A 171 -58.19 18.38 38.76
CA GLN A 171 -58.74 17.58 39.85
C GLN A 171 -58.68 18.35 41.17
N TYR A 172 -57.51 18.90 41.52
CA TYR A 172 -57.33 19.71 42.73
C TYR A 172 -58.26 20.93 42.79
N CYS A 173 -58.49 21.62 41.67
CA CYS A 173 -59.46 22.72 41.62
C CYS A 173 -60.91 22.26 41.89
N LYS A 174 -61.30 21.07 41.39
CA LYS A 174 -62.62 20.47 41.68
C LYS A 174 -62.76 20.07 43.14
N GLU A 175 -61.72 19.49 43.74
CA GLU A 175 -61.68 19.15 45.17
C GLU A 175 -61.81 20.41 46.04
N LEU A 176 -61.07 21.47 45.73
CA LEU A 176 -61.17 22.75 46.43
C LEU A 176 -62.57 23.39 46.30
N GLN A 177 -63.17 23.31 45.11
CA GLN A 177 -64.56 23.74 44.89
C GLN A 177 -65.55 22.90 45.74
N GLN A 178 -65.36 21.59 45.82
CA GLN A 178 -66.18 20.71 46.66
C GLN A 178 -66.00 21.03 48.16
N GLN A 179 -64.79 21.35 48.62
CA GLN A 179 -64.54 21.80 50.00
C GLN A 179 -65.27 23.11 50.32
N LEU A 180 -65.30 24.07 49.37
CA LEU A 180 -66.05 25.31 49.52
C LEU A 180 -67.57 25.07 49.61
N VAL A 181 -68.12 24.19 48.76
CA VAL A 181 -69.53 23.77 48.81
C VAL A 181 -69.85 23.08 50.13
N ASN A 182 -69.01 22.14 50.59
CA ASN A 182 -69.19 21.44 51.85
C ASN A 182 -69.16 22.40 53.05
N ARG A 183 -68.23 23.36 53.06
CA ARG A 183 -68.13 24.39 54.12
C ARG A 183 -69.33 25.34 54.12
N GLN A 184 -69.90 25.66 52.95
CA GLN A 184 -71.11 26.46 52.87
C GLN A 184 -72.34 25.68 53.36
N ARG A 185 -72.44 24.38 53.02
CA ARG A 185 -73.48 23.48 53.55
C ARG A 185 -73.40 23.31 55.06
N GLN A 186 -72.20 23.21 55.63
CA GLN A 186 -72.00 23.15 57.08
C GLN A 186 -72.54 24.40 57.80
N LYS A 187 -72.34 25.59 57.22
CA LYS A 187 -72.92 26.84 57.75
C LYS A 187 -74.45 26.86 57.66
N GLN A 188 -75.04 26.26 56.64
CA GLN A 188 -76.50 26.15 56.50
C GLN A 188 -77.07 25.28 57.62
N CYS A 189 -76.48 24.10 57.87
CA CYS A 189 -76.91 23.23 58.98
C CYS A 189 -76.74 23.93 60.34
N GLN A 190 -75.61 24.59 60.61
CA GLN A 190 -75.42 25.37 61.85
C GLN A 190 -76.48 26.48 62.04
N TYR A 191 -76.97 27.08 60.95
CA TYR A 191 -78.05 28.07 60.99
C TYR A 191 -79.43 27.44 61.20
N GLU A 192 -79.67 26.26 60.63
CA GLU A 192 -80.87 25.45 60.86
C GLU A 192 -80.94 24.97 62.33
N ASP A 193 -79.82 24.48 62.88
CA ASP A 193 -79.66 24.13 64.30
C ASP A 193 -79.94 25.33 65.20
N SER A 194 -79.34 26.49 64.91
CA SER A 194 -79.57 27.75 65.65
C SER A 194 -81.05 28.19 65.65
N LEU A 195 -81.78 27.92 64.55
CA LEU A 195 -83.21 28.19 64.44
C LEU A 195 -84.07 27.20 65.23
N ILE A 196 -83.62 25.95 65.37
CA ILE A 196 -84.27 24.93 66.22
C ILE A 196 -84.06 25.26 67.69
N GLU A 197 -82.82 25.56 68.11
CA GLU A 197 -82.51 25.99 69.47
C GLU A 197 -83.31 27.24 69.87
N LYS A 198 -83.37 28.25 68.98
CA LYS A 198 -84.16 29.46 69.23
C LYS A 198 -85.64 29.14 69.47
N LYS A 199 -86.27 28.29 68.66
CA LYS A 199 -87.67 27.91 68.86
C LYS A 199 -87.88 27.17 70.18
N MET A 200 -86.97 26.26 70.52
CA MET A 200 -87.01 25.53 71.79
C MET A 200 -86.92 26.50 73.00
N LEU A 201 -86.09 27.55 72.92
CA LEU A 201 -86.02 28.60 73.93
C LEU A 201 -87.30 29.46 73.99
N GLU A 202 -87.90 29.80 72.85
CA GLU A 202 -89.18 30.51 72.78
C GLU A 202 -90.33 29.67 73.41
N ASP A 203 -90.36 28.36 73.18
CA ASP A 203 -91.31 27.44 73.83
C ASP A 203 -91.07 27.28 75.33
N ILE A 204 -89.81 27.23 75.80
CA ILE A 204 -89.47 27.21 77.24
C ILE A 204 -89.92 28.51 77.94
N ILE A 205 -89.68 29.67 77.33
CA ILE A 205 -90.15 30.96 77.87
C ILE A 205 -91.69 30.97 77.93
N ARG A 206 -92.35 30.37 76.95
CA ARG A 206 -93.81 30.26 76.92
C ARG A 206 -94.34 29.37 78.05
N THR A 207 -93.79 28.17 78.24
CA THR A 207 -94.20 27.27 79.33
C THR A 207 -93.94 27.88 80.70
N MET A 208 -92.78 28.52 80.92
CA MET A 208 -92.51 29.28 82.15
C MET A 208 -93.59 30.36 82.39
N SER A 209 -93.96 31.13 81.35
CA SER A 209 -95.01 32.15 81.50
C SER A 209 -96.38 31.56 81.83
N ASP A 210 -96.68 30.33 81.37
CA ASP A 210 -97.92 29.61 81.67
C ASP A 210 -97.86 28.86 83.01
N GLU A 211 -96.68 28.70 83.60
CA GLU A 211 -96.46 28.25 84.99
C GLU A 211 -96.57 29.41 85.97
N ASP A 212 -95.96 30.56 85.68
CA ASP A 212 -96.13 31.80 86.44
C ASP A 212 -97.61 32.20 86.55
N LYS A 213 -98.39 32.09 85.46
CA LYS A 213 -99.85 32.34 85.47
C LYS A 213 -100.60 31.37 86.39
N ARG A 214 -100.25 30.07 86.34
CA ARG A 214 -100.86 29.03 87.20
C ARG A 214 -100.49 29.23 88.66
N GLU A 215 -99.24 29.56 88.98
CA GLU A 215 -98.82 29.93 90.33
C GLU A 215 -99.54 31.19 90.82
N LEU A 216 -99.68 32.22 89.97
CA LEU A 216 -100.37 33.47 90.36
C LEU A 216 -101.85 33.23 90.65
N GLN A 217 -102.49 32.31 89.91
CA GLN A 217 -103.86 31.85 90.19
C GLN A 217 -103.92 31.07 91.52
N GLN A 218 -103.05 30.08 91.74
CA GLN A 218 -103.01 29.35 93.02
C GLN A 218 -102.72 30.27 94.23
N LYS A 219 -101.86 31.28 94.06
CA LYS A 219 -101.57 32.31 95.07
C LYS A 219 -102.78 33.24 95.30
N ARG A 220 -103.63 33.50 94.30
CA ARG A 220 -104.93 34.17 94.47
C ARG A 220 -105.91 33.30 95.23
N ASP A 221 -106.12 32.05 94.83
CA ASP A 221 -107.03 31.12 95.50
C ASP A 221 -106.63 30.89 96.96
N LEU A 222 -105.32 30.78 97.24
CA LEU A 222 -104.78 30.67 98.59
C LEU A 222 -104.93 31.98 99.39
N THR A 223 -104.78 33.14 98.76
CA THR A 223 -105.03 34.44 99.44
C THR A 223 -106.51 34.71 99.67
N GLU A 224 -107.44 34.19 98.86
CA GLU A 224 -108.87 34.23 99.20
C GLU A 224 -109.22 33.30 100.36
N LYS A 225 -108.73 32.05 100.36
CA LYS A 225 -108.89 31.12 101.48
C LYS A 225 -108.32 31.70 102.78
N THR A 226 -107.05 32.11 102.77
CA THR A 226 -106.41 32.71 103.96
C THR A 226 -106.98 34.08 104.34
N ARG A 227 -107.68 34.80 103.44
CA ARG A 227 -108.45 36.02 103.79
C ARG A 227 -109.81 35.70 104.41
N HIS A 228 -110.42 34.55 104.06
CA HIS A 228 -111.59 34.01 104.75
C HIS A 228 -111.20 33.53 106.16
N GLU A 229 -110.12 32.74 106.26
CA GLU A 229 -109.52 32.33 107.54
C GLU A 229 -109.05 33.52 108.37
N MET A 230 -108.40 34.53 107.78
CA MET A 230 -107.97 35.72 108.52
C MET A 230 -109.16 36.62 108.91
N LYS A 231 -110.35 36.47 108.31
CA LYS A 231 -111.58 37.10 108.82
C LYS A 231 -112.04 36.44 110.13
N THR A 232 -111.93 35.11 110.24
CA THR A 232 -112.20 34.40 111.51
C THR A 232 -111.03 34.50 112.50
N PHE A 233 -109.80 34.65 112.02
CA PHE A 233 -108.61 34.82 112.85
C PHE A 233 -108.42 36.27 113.33
N LEU A 234 -108.95 37.29 112.65
CA LEU A 234 -109.03 38.64 113.22
C LEU A 234 -110.01 38.67 114.39
N GLN A 235 -111.19 38.05 114.23
CA GLN A 235 -112.15 37.83 115.32
C GLN A 235 -111.52 37.10 116.53
N ALA A 236 -110.46 36.30 116.33
CA ALA A 236 -109.69 35.64 117.39
C ALA A 236 -108.43 36.42 117.86
N ARG A 237 -107.77 37.22 117.00
CA ARG A 237 -106.49 37.89 117.32
C ARG A 237 -106.66 39.31 117.87
N GLU A 238 -107.83 39.92 117.69
CA GLU A 238 -108.30 41.03 118.53
C GLU A 238 -108.16 40.66 120.02
N ALA A 239 -108.38 39.38 120.37
CA ALA A 239 -108.21 38.82 121.72
C ALA A 239 -106.78 38.32 122.06
N TRP A 240 -105.76 38.55 121.22
CA TRP A 240 -104.36 38.17 121.51
C TRP A 240 -103.35 39.32 121.42
N LYS A 241 -103.50 40.28 120.48
CA LYS A 241 -102.36 41.08 119.96
C LYS A 241 -101.84 42.21 120.87
N GLN A 242 -101.99 42.06 122.15
CA GLN A 242 -101.40 42.92 123.16
C GLN A 242 -99.83 42.61 123.30
N LYS A 243 -98.91 42.65 122.22
CA LYS A 243 -97.47 42.04 122.02
C LYS A 243 -96.36 42.67 120.96
N GLN A 244 -95.13 42.09 120.63
CA GLN A 244 -93.72 42.70 120.21
C GLN A 244 -92.91 42.54 118.77
N LYS A 245 -91.50 42.52 118.61
CA LYS A 245 -90.53 42.99 117.43
C LYS A 245 -89.11 42.28 116.95
N GLU A 246 -88.12 42.89 116.15
CA GLU A 246 -87.07 42.37 115.07
C GLU A 246 -85.55 43.01 114.81
N MET A 247 -84.53 42.49 113.95
CA MET A 247 -83.11 43.08 113.50
C MET A 247 -82.06 42.37 112.41
N VAL A 248 -80.85 42.96 111.93
CA VAL A 248 -79.42 42.42 111.38
C VAL A 248 -78.71 42.65 109.88
N ILE A 249 -77.32 42.82 109.61
CA ILE A 249 -76.46 42.82 108.25
C ILE A 249 -74.80 43.02 108.17
N ILE A 250 -73.89 42.65 107.12
CA ILE A 250 -72.33 42.99 106.88
C ILE A 250 -71.39 42.57 105.54
N GLU A 251 -70.12 43.16 105.22
CA GLU A 251 -68.72 42.76 104.51
C GLU A 251 -68.03 42.95 103.00
N GLU A 252 -66.63 42.92 102.72
CA GLU A 252 -65.76 43.23 101.41
C GLU A 252 -64.15 42.77 101.18
N ARG A 253 -63.38 42.78 99.95
CA ARG A 253 -61.80 42.97 99.61
C ARG A 253 -60.89 42.46 98.30
N LYS A 254 -59.98 43.30 97.61
CA LYS A 254 -58.49 43.37 97.00
C LYS A 254 -57.55 42.53 95.89
N ILE A 255 -56.53 43.17 95.11
CA ILE A 255 -55.05 42.82 94.57
C ILE A 255 -54.46 42.62 93.02
N GLU A 256 -53.12 42.87 92.59
CA GLU A 256 -52.41 42.86 91.15
C GLU A 256 -50.76 42.88 90.92
N GLU A 257 -50.03 42.64 89.71
CA GLU A 257 -48.47 42.70 89.35
C GLU A 257 -47.78 42.52 87.82
N GLN A 258 -46.45 42.87 87.47
CA GLN A 258 -45.31 42.30 86.51
C GLN A 258 -44.52 42.96 85.20
N ASN A 259 -43.28 42.52 84.65
CA ASN A 259 -42.31 43.18 83.58
C ASN A 259 -41.14 42.37 82.69
N LYS A 260 -40.25 42.91 81.73
CA LYS A 260 -39.21 42.22 80.72
C LYS A 260 -37.99 43.00 79.90
N MET A 261 -36.95 42.41 79.12
CA MET A 261 -35.77 43.08 78.30
C MET A 261 -34.75 42.32 77.20
N MET A 262 -33.79 43.01 76.42
CA MET A 262 -32.46 42.79 75.58
C MET A 262 -32.18 42.29 74.04
N ALA A 263 -31.12 42.78 73.26
CA ALA A 263 -30.74 42.46 71.79
C ALA A 263 -29.31 42.88 71.11
N ASP A 264 -29.07 42.66 69.75
CA ASP A 264 -28.20 43.34 68.65
C ASP A 264 -26.78 42.90 68.02
N ARG A 265 -26.61 42.90 66.64
CA ARG A 265 -25.38 43.25 65.77
C ARG A 265 -25.44 43.01 64.20
N GLN A 266 -24.56 43.64 63.37
CA GLN A 266 -24.48 43.58 61.86
C GLN A 266 -23.04 43.78 61.24
N SER A 267 -22.78 43.40 59.95
CA SER A 267 -21.87 44.07 58.92
C SER A 267 -21.28 43.13 57.82
N ALA A 268 -21.46 43.41 56.50
CA ALA A 268 -20.59 42.96 55.37
C ALA A 268 -21.06 43.36 53.92
N ILE A 269 -20.91 44.61 53.44
CA ILE A 269 -21.25 45.02 52.04
C ILE A 269 -20.28 46.07 51.49
N VAL A 270 -19.34 45.74 50.58
CA VAL A 270 -18.45 46.75 49.93
C VAL A 270 -17.98 46.46 48.47
N GLN A 271 -17.40 45.30 48.12
CA GLN A 271 -16.28 45.25 47.13
C GLN A 271 -16.54 44.84 45.65
N GLU A 272 -17.77 44.81 45.13
CA GLU A 272 -18.03 44.42 43.72
C GLU A 272 -18.08 45.66 42.77
N ARG A 273 -16.92 46.24 42.39
CA ARG A 273 -16.91 47.51 41.59
C ARG A 273 -15.91 47.63 40.42
N GLU A 274 -15.13 46.60 40.09
CA GLU A 274 -14.02 46.71 39.12
C GLU A 274 -14.34 46.32 37.66
N ARG A 275 -15.63 46.18 37.30
CA ARG A 275 -16.11 45.72 35.97
C ARG A 275 -15.96 46.73 34.82
N ARG A 276 -14.85 47.46 34.67
CA ARG A 276 -14.73 48.56 33.67
C ARG A 276 -13.50 48.61 32.74
N MET A 277 -12.46 47.79 32.92
CA MET A 277 -11.27 47.82 32.05
C MET A 277 -11.39 46.83 30.86
N LYS A 278 -12.32 47.11 29.93
CA LYS A 278 -12.65 46.21 28.81
C LYS A 278 -12.46 46.81 27.40
N ILE A 279 -11.72 47.92 27.28
CA ILE A 279 -11.55 48.66 26.01
C ILE A 279 -10.05 48.68 25.61
N LYS A 280 -9.59 47.57 25.02
CA LYS A 280 -8.30 47.44 24.29
C LYS A 280 -8.37 46.28 23.28
N GLU A 281 -9.27 46.39 22.30
CA GLU A 281 -9.45 45.37 21.24
C GLU A 281 -8.51 45.56 20.03
N GLU A 282 -8.08 46.79 19.72
CA GLU A 282 -7.90 47.23 18.32
C GLU A 282 -6.43 47.37 17.83
N ILE A 283 -5.53 46.42 18.12
CA ILE A 283 -4.10 46.55 17.68
C ILE A 283 -3.53 45.35 16.89
N ASN A 284 -3.90 44.10 17.17
CA ASN A 284 -3.28 42.93 16.50
C ASN A 284 -3.90 42.55 15.15
N GLU A 285 -4.74 43.43 14.56
CA GLU A 285 -5.34 43.29 13.23
C GLU A 285 -4.33 43.53 12.06
N LYS A 286 -3.03 43.71 12.36
CA LYS A 286 -2.02 44.20 11.40
C LYS A 286 -0.90 43.23 11.00
N MET A 287 -1.00 41.94 11.32
CA MET A 287 0.02 40.93 10.93
C MET A 287 -0.46 39.86 9.94
N SER A 288 -1.71 39.95 9.47
CA SER A 288 -2.26 39.20 8.33
C SER A 288 -1.59 39.54 6.97
N ALA A 289 -0.69 40.53 6.93
CA ALA A 289 -0.15 41.13 5.71
C ALA A 289 1.26 40.66 5.30
N LYS A 290 1.85 39.63 5.94
CA LYS A 290 3.19 39.09 5.59
C LYS A 290 3.21 37.65 5.06
N ILE A 291 2.04 37.12 4.67
CA ILE A 291 1.90 35.81 4.01
C ILE A 291 2.46 35.81 2.56
N LEU A 292 2.76 36.98 1.98
CA LEU A 292 3.10 37.17 0.55
C LEU A 292 4.60 37.48 0.26
N ALA A 293 5.51 37.24 1.20
CA ALA A 293 6.92 37.70 1.08
C ALA A 293 7.92 36.63 0.60
N ASP A 294 7.85 35.39 1.10
CA ASP A 294 8.95 34.40 0.97
C ASP A 294 8.77 33.38 -0.17
N GLU A 295 7.62 33.34 -0.84
CA GLU A 295 7.44 32.45 -2.01
C GLU A 295 8.29 32.89 -3.23
N ALA A 296 8.80 34.13 -3.24
CA ALA A 296 9.72 34.65 -4.24
C ALA A 296 11.11 33.96 -4.21
N ALA A 297 11.48 33.27 -3.12
CA ALA A 297 12.82 32.72 -2.91
C ALA A 297 13.17 31.48 -3.78
N ARG A 298 12.34 31.09 -4.76
CA ARG A 298 12.43 29.78 -5.43
C ARG A 298 12.73 29.73 -6.94
N GLN A 299 12.61 30.80 -7.72
CA GLN A 299 12.49 30.63 -9.20
C GLN A 299 13.45 31.37 -10.15
N GLU A 300 14.21 32.41 -9.75
CA GLU A 300 14.97 33.22 -10.73
C GLU A 300 16.51 33.08 -10.74
N ARG A 301 17.15 32.53 -9.70
CA ARG A 301 18.64 32.45 -9.64
C ARG A 301 19.27 31.33 -10.48
N THR A 302 18.49 30.52 -11.20
CA THR A 302 18.95 29.32 -11.91
C THR A 302 19.34 29.52 -13.38
N ASN A 303 18.93 30.63 -14.02
CA ASN A 303 18.94 30.75 -15.49
C ASN A 303 19.91 31.75 -16.13
N ILE A 304 20.59 32.62 -15.36
CA ILE A 304 21.43 33.70 -15.92
C ILE A 304 22.94 33.34 -16.03
N ILE A 305 23.41 32.38 -15.22
CA ILE A 305 24.86 32.01 -15.16
C ILE A 305 25.33 31.20 -16.38
N LYS A 306 24.44 30.87 -17.33
CA LYS A 306 24.73 30.04 -18.52
C LYS A 306 25.01 30.82 -19.82
N LEU A 307 25.16 32.14 -19.77
CA LEU A 307 25.32 33.00 -20.97
C LEU A 307 26.61 33.85 -20.97
N LEU A 308 27.63 33.46 -20.19
CA LEU A 308 28.93 34.13 -20.09
C LEU A 308 30.11 33.16 -20.34
N GLN A 309 29.95 32.23 -21.28
CA GLN A 309 30.99 31.28 -21.70
C GLN A 309 31.05 31.06 -23.23
N GLU A 310 30.62 32.03 -24.05
CA GLU A 310 30.52 31.82 -25.51
C GLU A 310 30.82 33.08 -26.36
N GLN A 311 31.86 33.84 -25.97
CA GLN A 311 32.68 34.64 -26.89
C GLN A 311 34.11 34.76 -26.28
N GLU A 312 35.23 34.48 -26.95
CA GLU A 312 35.69 34.72 -28.35
C GLU A 312 36.18 36.16 -28.61
N TYR A 313 37.28 36.40 -29.35
CA TYR A 313 38.44 35.55 -29.72
C TYR A 313 39.65 36.42 -30.20
N LEU A 314 39.67 37.72 -29.87
CA LEU A 314 40.15 38.77 -30.79
C LEU A 314 41.35 39.63 -30.33
N GLU A 315 42.15 39.16 -29.35
CA GLU A 315 43.31 39.91 -28.83
C GLU A 315 44.64 39.15 -29.01
N LYS A 316 45.02 38.82 -30.26
CA LYS A 316 46.23 37.98 -30.51
C LYS A 316 47.17 38.39 -31.66
N ASN A 317 46.86 39.39 -32.49
CA ASN A 317 47.60 39.67 -33.74
C ASN A 317 48.15 41.11 -33.81
N PHE A 318 49.25 41.44 -33.10
CA PHE A 318 49.85 42.80 -33.16
C PHE A 318 51.35 42.89 -32.77
N GLN A 319 52.18 41.84 -32.97
CA GLN A 319 53.55 41.79 -32.39
C GLN A 319 54.74 41.39 -33.31
N ASP A 320 54.57 41.15 -34.62
CA ASP A 320 55.64 40.51 -35.44
C ASP A 320 56.42 41.40 -36.47
N ASP A 321 56.02 42.64 -36.73
CA ASP A 321 56.38 43.39 -37.97
C ASP A 321 57.65 44.30 -37.96
N ILE A 322 58.73 43.98 -37.20
CA ILE A 322 59.84 44.96 -36.96
C ILE A 322 61.28 44.52 -37.39
N ALA A 323 61.51 43.28 -37.85
CA ALA A 323 62.86 42.68 -37.78
C ALA A 323 63.81 42.72 -39.02
N GLU A 324 63.42 43.21 -40.21
CA GLU A 324 64.04 42.74 -41.48
C GLU A 324 65.15 43.59 -42.17
N GLN A 325 65.55 44.76 -41.64
CA GLN A 325 66.14 45.86 -42.46
C GLN A 325 67.70 46.05 -42.52
N LEU A 326 68.57 45.04 -42.27
CA LEU A 326 69.99 45.30 -41.88
C LEU A 326 71.15 44.48 -42.54
N LYS A 327 71.30 44.34 -43.89
CA LYS A 327 72.19 43.27 -44.44
C LYS A 327 73.01 43.37 -45.77
N LEU A 328 73.44 44.53 -46.33
CA LEU A 328 73.76 44.62 -47.80
C LEU A 328 75.16 45.02 -48.39
N GLU A 329 76.26 45.36 -47.67
CA GLU A 329 77.31 46.26 -48.28
C GLU A 329 78.73 45.76 -48.75
N GLU A 330 79.28 44.57 -48.41
CA GLU A 330 80.77 44.38 -48.39
C GLU A 330 81.59 43.97 -49.67
N VAL A 331 81.01 43.65 -50.83
CA VAL A 331 81.57 42.61 -51.76
C VAL A 331 82.74 42.97 -52.73
N ARG A 332 83.25 44.21 -52.82
CA ARG A 332 83.63 44.80 -54.15
C ARG A 332 85.13 44.91 -54.63
N ARG A 333 86.13 44.04 -54.29
CA ARG A 333 87.57 44.47 -54.41
C ARG A 333 88.72 43.64 -55.09
N THR A 334 88.56 42.47 -55.73
CA THR A 334 89.68 41.46 -55.80
C THR A 334 90.39 41.10 -57.14
N THR A 335 90.18 41.75 -58.30
CA THR A 335 90.28 41.04 -59.61
C THR A 335 91.46 41.29 -60.60
N LYS A 336 92.61 41.92 -60.27
CA LYS A 336 93.48 42.53 -61.34
C LYS A 336 94.74 41.80 -61.90
N ASP A 337 95.44 40.91 -61.19
CA ASP A 337 96.92 40.80 -61.39
C ASP A 337 97.46 39.63 -62.26
N ALA A 338 96.62 38.88 -63.00
CA ALA A 338 96.94 37.50 -63.39
C ALA A 338 97.59 37.21 -64.78
N LEU A 339 97.85 38.18 -65.65
CA LEU A 339 97.89 37.92 -67.12
C LEU A 339 99.25 37.47 -67.75
N ALA A 340 100.40 37.78 -67.17
CA ALA A 340 101.63 37.94 -67.97
C ALA A 340 102.42 36.68 -68.40
N ALA A 341 102.25 35.52 -67.75
CA ALA A 341 103.25 34.43 -67.78
C ALA A 341 103.21 33.47 -69.00
N GLN A 342 102.47 33.78 -70.07
CA GLN A 342 101.81 32.74 -70.88
C GLN A 342 102.49 32.25 -72.18
N ILE A 343 103.61 32.83 -72.63
CA ILE A 343 103.95 32.80 -74.09
C ILE A 343 105.01 31.77 -74.52
N GLU A 344 106.21 31.74 -73.93
CA GLU A 344 107.34 30.96 -74.51
C GLU A 344 107.21 29.44 -74.41
N GLU A 345 106.43 28.94 -73.44
CA GLU A 345 106.13 27.52 -73.25
C GLU A 345 105.57 26.82 -74.51
N ARG A 346 104.96 27.60 -75.43
CA ARG A 346 104.27 27.11 -76.63
C ARG A 346 105.15 26.38 -77.64
N LYS A 347 106.46 26.66 -77.76
CA LYS A 347 107.27 26.21 -78.91
C LYS A 347 107.80 24.78 -78.82
N LYS A 348 108.45 24.39 -77.71
CA LYS A 348 109.00 23.02 -77.54
C LYS A 348 107.91 21.96 -77.66
N ALA A 349 106.74 22.24 -77.06
CA ALA A 349 105.57 21.38 -77.07
C ALA A 349 105.14 20.88 -78.46
N VAL A 350 105.44 21.58 -79.56
CA VAL A 350 104.95 21.23 -80.91
C VAL A 350 105.58 19.96 -81.50
N ARG A 351 106.82 19.60 -81.13
CA ARG A 351 107.47 18.39 -81.67
C ARG A 351 107.10 17.14 -80.89
N ASP A 352 107.17 17.21 -79.57
CA ASP A 352 106.82 16.10 -78.68
C ASP A 352 105.34 15.71 -78.88
N ARG A 353 104.47 16.71 -79.10
CA ARG A 353 103.07 16.50 -79.52
C ARG A 353 102.91 15.56 -80.71
N ARG A 354 103.79 15.53 -81.72
CA ARG A 354 103.59 14.66 -82.89
C ARG A 354 103.89 13.19 -82.65
N MET A 355 104.93 12.89 -81.86
CA MET A 355 105.23 11.51 -81.45
C MET A 355 104.18 11.01 -80.45
N VAL A 356 103.81 11.87 -79.50
CA VAL A 356 102.71 11.61 -78.56
C VAL A 356 101.39 11.44 -79.31
N GLU A 357 101.04 12.28 -80.29
CA GLU A 357 99.83 12.15 -81.12
C GLU A 357 99.75 10.79 -81.83
N ALA A 358 100.86 10.23 -82.32
CA ALA A 358 100.85 8.95 -83.02
C ALA A 358 100.59 7.77 -82.07
N GLN A 359 101.16 7.79 -80.86
CA GLN A 359 100.89 6.79 -79.83
C GLN A 359 99.50 6.99 -79.22
N PHE A 360 99.14 8.23 -78.90
CA PHE A 360 97.85 8.66 -78.39
C PHE A 360 96.70 8.30 -79.34
N ARG A 361 96.89 8.36 -80.67
CA ARG A 361 95.88 7.91 -81.65
C ARG A 361 95.58 6.42 -81.50
N LYS A 362 96.60 5.56 -81.48
CA LYS A 362 96.38 4.12 -81.24
C LYS A 362 95.74 3.88 -79.87
N GLU A 363 96.25 4.52 -78.83
CA GLU A 363 95.65 4.44 -77.50
C GLU A 363 94.20 4.97 -77.46
N THR A 364 93.83 5.97 -78.25
CA THR A 364 92.43 6.45 -78.33
C THR A 364 91.57 5.55 -79.19
N GLU A 365 92.08 4.96 -80.27
CA GLU A 365 91.39 3.93 -81.06
C GLU A 365 91.09 2.69 -80.20
N ASP A 366 92.08 2.19 -79.44
CA ASP A 366 91.90 1.08 -78.49
C ASP A 366 90.98 1.45 -77.31
N LYS A 367 91.13 2.64 -76.71
CA LYS A 367 90.22 3.12 -75.64
C LYS A 367 88.79 3.30 -76.16
N ILE A 368 88.60 3.84 -77.36
CA ILE A 368 87.28 3.95 -78.00
C ILE A 368 86.70 2.56 -78.29
N ALA A 369 87.50 1.58 -78.72
CA ALA A 369 87.03 0.21 -78.93
C ALA A 369 86.55 -0.44 -77.62
N ASP A 370 87.29 -0.27 -76.52
CA ASP A 370 86.94 -0.77 -75.20
C ASP A 370 85.80 0.02 -74.52
N ASP A 371 85.73 1.34 -74.70
CA ASP A 371 84.64 2.16 -74.20
C ASP A 371 83.35 1.86 -74.98
N MET A 372 83.41 1.66 -76.30
CA MET A 372 82.28 1.13 -77.08
C MET A 372 81.88 -0.30 -76.68
N ARG A 373 82.79 -1.11 -76.11
CA ARG A 373 82.40 -2.39 -75.47
C ARG A 373 81.67 -2.16 -74.15
N LYS A 374 82.23 -1.31 -73.27
CA LYS A 374 81.61 -0.92 -71.99
C LYS A 374 80.24 -0.29 -72.20
N GLU A 375 80.05 0.59 -73.18
CA GLU A 375 78.75 1.20 -73.50
C GLU A 375 77.72 0.18 -73.98
N ARG A 376 78.11 -0.81 -74.80
CA ARG A 376 77.19 -1.91 -75.21
C ARG A 376 76.77 -2.75 -74.01
N GLU A 377 77.73 -3.12 -73.15
CA GLU A 377 77.45 -3.84 -71.91
C GLU A 377 76.61 -3.01 -70.94
N GLU A 378 76.89 -1.73 -70.76
CA GLU A 378 76.11 -0.82 -69.93
C GLU A 378 74.70 -0.63 -70.49
N HIS A 379 74.53 -0.47 -71.80
CA HIS A 379 73.22 -0.38 -72.42
C HIS A 379 72.41 -1.67 -72.22
N GLN A 380 73.04 -2.84 -72.30
CA GLN A 380 72.42 -4.11 -71.92
C GLN A 380 72.04 -4.12 -70.42
N LYS A 381 72.97 -3.82 -69.51
CA LYS A 381 72.75 -3.76 -68.06
C LYS A 381 71.66 -2.74 -67.67
N ARG A 382 71.58 -1.58 -68.34
CA ARG A 382 70.52 -0.56 -68.19
C ARG A 382 69.17 -1.10 -68.68
N ARG A 383 69.13 -1.78 -69.83
CA ARG A 383 67.92 -2.40 -70.40
C ARG A 383 67.41 -3.57 -69.53
N GLU A 384 68.32 -4.33 -68.93
CA GLU A 384 67.99 -5.42 -67.99
C GLU A 384 67.48 -4.88 -66.66
N LYS A 385 68.16 -3.89 -66.06
CA LYS A 385 67.65 -3.17 -64.89
C LYS A 385 66.28 -2.54 -65.15
N GLY A 386 66.05 -1.97 -66.32
CA GLY A 386 64.75 -1.44 -66.73
C GLY A 386 63.66 -2.52 -66.86
N LYS A 387 63.99 -3.71 -67.39
CA LYS A 387 63.07 -4.87 -67.40
C LYS A 387 62.76 -5.36 -65.99
N LEU A 388 63.76 -5.51 -65.13
CA LEU A 388 63.59 -5.95 -63.74
C LEU A 388 62.73 -4.96 -62.95
N TYR A 389 63.05 -3.67 -63.00
CA TYR A 389 62.24 -2.62 -62.38
C TYR A 389 60.80 -2.59 -62.92
N SER A 390 60.60 -2.79 -64.23
CA SER A 390 59.26 -2.88 -64.81
C SER A 390 58.49 -4.11 -64.30
N GLN A 391 59.13 -5.27 -64.14
CA GLN A 391 58.53 -6.47 -63.56
C GLN A 391 58.23 -6.31 -62.07
N GLU A 392 59.11 -5.66 -61.30
CA GLU A 392 58.92 -5.34 -59.89
C GLU A 392 57.78 -4.33 -59.68
N LEU A 393 57.72 -3.28 -60.50
CA LEU A 393 56.62 -2.31 -60.49
C LEU A 393 55.28 -2.96 -60.86
N LEU A 394 55.25 -3.86 -61.86
CA LEU A 394 54.04 -4.61 -62.22
C LEU A 394 53.60 -5.54 -61.08
N LYS A 395 54.53 -6.21 -60.38
CA LYS A 395 54.22 -6.99 -59.17
C LYS A 395 53.65 -6.09 -58.08
N GLN A 396 54.29 -4.96 -57.76
CA GLN A 396 53.79 -4.00 -56.77
C GLN A 396 52.40 -3.46 -57.13
N ILE A 397 52.10 -3.22 -58.41
CA ILE A 397 50.75 -2.82 -58.86
C ILE A 397 49.75 -3.96 -58.65
N GLN A 398 50.10 -5.21 -58.96
CA GLN A 398 49.26 -6.39 -58.74
C GLN A 398 49.03 -6.66 -57.24
N ASP A 399 50.06 -6.52 -56.41
CA ASP A 399 50.00 -6.66 -54.95
C ASP A 399 49.12 -5.57 -54.34
N ASN A 400 49.31 -4.31 -54.73
CA ASN A 400 48.49 -3.18 -54.27
C ASN A 400 47.03 -3.30 -54.73
N ALA A 401 46.78 -3.78 -55.95
CA ALA A 401 45.43 -4.08 -56.43
C ALA A 401 44.79 -5.27 -55.67
N SER A 402 45.59 -6.24 -55.25
CA SER A 402 45.14 -7.39 -54.46
C SER A 402 44.83 -7.00 -53.01
N ARG A 403 45.68 -6.17 -52.38
CA ARG A 403 45.43 -5.57 -51.06
C ARG A 403 44.14 -4.76 -51.06
N ARG A 404 43.99 -3.79 -51.97
CA ARG A 404 42.74 -3.01 -52.10
C ARG A 404 41.49 -3.89 -52.27
N LYS A 405 41.58 -5.00 -53.00
CA LYS A 405 40.48 -5.98 -53.13
C LYS A 405 40.20 -6.79 -51.86
N GLN A 406 41.21 -7.00 -51.00
CA GLN A 406 41.05 -7.59 -49.67
C GLN A 406 40.46 -6.55 -48.71
N ASP A 407 40.98 -5.32 -48.70
CA ASP A 407 40.51 -4.22 -47.85
C ASP A 407 39.02 -3.93 -48.10
N VAL A 408 38.61 -3.75 -49.36
CA VAL A 408 37.21 -3.52 -49.74
C VAL A 408 36.32 -4.69 -49.31
N LYS A 409 36.75 -5.95 -49.52
CA LYS A 409 35.97 -7.11 -49.05
C LYS A 409 35.84 -7.14 -47.53
N MET A 410 36.90 -6.82 -46.80
CA MET A 410 36.86 -6.74 -45.33
C MET A 410 35.92 -5.61 -44.85
N GLU A 411 35.75 -4.54 -45.62
CA GLU A 411 34.76 -3.48 -45.36
C GLU A 411 33.33 -3.90 -45.74
N GLU A 412 33.14 -4.60 -46.86
CA GLU A 412 31.86 -5.20 -47.27
C GLU A 412 31.37 -6.22 -46.23
N ASP A 413 32.22 -7.16 -45.82
CA ASP A 413 31.93 -8.17 -44.80
C ASP A 413 31.60 -7.52 -43.43
N ARG A 414 32.30 -6.44 -43.05
CA ARG A 414 31.98 -5.65 -41.85
C ARG A 414 30.63 -4.94 -41.97
N ALA A 415 30.32 -4.35 -43.11
CA ALA A 415 29.06 -3.66 -43.35
C ALA A 415 27.88 -4.64 -43.30
N VAL A 416 28.02 -5.81 -43.94
CA VAL A 416 27.05 -6.91 -43.85
C VAL A 416 26.90 -7.37 -42.40
N TYR A 417 28.00 -7.61 -41.68
CA TYR A 417 27.96 -8.03 -40.26
C TYR A 417 27.23 -7.01 -39.37
N VAL A 418 27.54 -5.71 -39.50
CA VAL A 418 26.88 -4.64 -38.73
C VAL A 418 25.39 -4.57 -39.05
N TRP A 419 25.02 -4.63 -40.34
CA TRP A 419 23.62 -4.66 -40.76
C TRP A 419 22.88 -5.89 -40.22
N ASP A 420 23.56 -7.05 -40.17
CA ASP A 420 22.99 -8.28 -39.66
C ASP A 420 22.81 -8.28 -38.14
N CYS A 421 23.74 -7.67 -37.39
CA CYS A 421 23.63 -7.43 -35.96
C CYS A 421 22.49 -6.44 -35.63
N ASP A 422 22.38 -5.36 -36.38
CA ASP A 422 21.31 -4.36 -36.26
C ASP A 422 19.93 -4.96 -36.63
N ARG A 423 19.86 -5.77 -37.69
CA ARG A 423 18.68 -6.56 -38.08
C ARG A 423 18.24 -7.52 -36.99
N LYS A 424 19.19 -8.27 -36.38
CA LYS A 424 18.92 -9.17 -35.24
C LYS A 424 18.47 -8.39 -34.00
N TRP A 425 19.10 -7.25 -33.71
CA TRP A 425 18.70 -6.36 -32.60
C TRP A 425 17.26 -5.86 -32.76
N ARG A 426 16.87 -5.33 -33.93
CA ARG A 426 15.48 -4.92 -34.18
C ARG A 426 14.48 -6.07 -34.05
N GLN A 427 14.84 -7.28 -34.47
CA GLN A 427 13.99 -8.46 -34.31
C GLN A 427 13.83 -8.88 -32.84
N GLU A 428 14.88 -8.81 -32.03
CA GLU A 428 14.81 -9.06 -30.58
C GLU A 428 13.98 -7.98 -29.87
N VAL A 429 14.22 -6.70 -30.18
CA VAL A 429 13.45 -5.56 -29.64
C VAL A 429 11.97 -5.65 -30.00
N SER A 430 11.63 -6.02 -31.24
CA SER A 430 10.24 -6.20 -31.67
C SER A 430 9.54 -7.34 -30.91
N LYS A 431 10.21 -8.48 -30.72
CA LYS A 431 9.69 -9.62 -29.93
C LYS A 431 9.56 -9.28 -28.45
N GLU A 432 10.41 -8.42 -27.91
CA GLU A 432 10.31 -7.99 -26.51
C GLU A 432 9.24 -6.92 -26.30
N ARG A 433 9.03 -6.02 -27.29
CA ARG A 433 7.87 -5.12 -27.36
C ARG A 433 6.57 -5.93 -27.35
N GLU A 434 6.47 -6.93 -28.22
CA GLU A 434 5.30 -7.82 -28.34
C GLU A 434 4.94 -8.44 -26.98
N LYS A 435 5.93 -9.02 -26.28
CA LYS A 435 5.76 -9.59 -24.93
C LYS A 435 5.36 -8.56 -23.89
N MET A 436 6.04 -7.40 -23.80
CA MET A 436 5.68 -6.35 -22.84
C MET A 436 4.22 -5.90 -23.02
N ILE A 437 3.75 -5.85 -24.26
CA ILE A 437 2.37 -5.49 -24.58
C ILE A 437 1.41 -6.63 -24.24
N GLN A 438 1.73 -7.88 -24.58
CA GLN A 438 0.96 -9.05 -24.21
C GLN A 438 0.81 -9.21 -22.68
N GLU A 439 1.88 -8.95 -21.93
CA GLU A 439 1.97 -9.04 -20.46
C GLU A 439 1.13 -7.93 -19.78
N HIS A 440 1.28 -6.67 -20.22
CA HIS A 440 0.76 -5.50 -19.49
C HIS A 440 -0.45 -4.81 -20.14
N ALA A 441 -0.45 -4.58 -21.45
CA ALA A 441 -1.42 -3.68 -22.09
C ALA A 441 -2.91 -4.07 -21.91
N PRO A 442 -3.32 -5.37 -21.92
CA PRO A 442 -4.71 -5.76 -21.67
C PRO A 442 -5.26 -5.26 -20.32
N GLN A 443 -4.40 -5.16 -19.30
CA GLN A 443 -4.75 -4.73 -17.95
C GLN A 443 -4.90 -3.21 -17.81
N LEU A 444 -4.51 -2.47 -18.86
CA LEU A 444 -4.40 -1.02 -18.90
C LEU A 444 -5.26 -0.39 -20.00
N LEU A 445 -6.11 -1.19 -20.66
CA LEU A 445 -7.10 -0.71 -21.62
C LEU A 445 -8.02 0.31 -20.94
N GLY A 446 -8.14 1.50 -21.52
CA GLY A 446 -8.84 2.66 -20.93
C GLY A 446 -7.95 3.58 -20.06
N TYR A 447 -6.79 3.12 -19.61
CA TYR A 447 -5.86 3.87 -18.73
C TYR A 447 -4.57 4.31 -19.43
N LEU A 448 -4.25 3.74 -20.59
CA LEU A 448 -3.15 4.18 -21.44
C LEU A 448 -3.49 5.46 -22.23
N GLN A 449 -2.46 6.29 -22.47
CA GLN A 449 -2.55 7.43 -23.36
C GLN A 449 -2.68 7.01 -24.84
N ALA A 450 -3.29 7.87 -25.66
CA ALA A 450 -3.37 7.64 -27.10
C ALA A 450 -1.96 7.61 -27.73
N GLY A 451 -1.72 6.70 -28.68
CA GLY A 451 -0.44 6.54 -29.37
C GLY A 451 0.64 5.76 -28.60
N VAL A 452 0.33 5.19 -27.42
CA VAL A 452 1.23 4.22 -26.74
C VAL A 452 1.28 2.89 -27.49
N LEU A 453 0.11 2.43 -27.95
CA LEU A 453 -0.08 1.23 -28.76
C LEU A 453 -0.17 1.63 -30.24
N GLN A 454 0.53 0.89 -31.09
CA GLN A 454 0.53 1.00 -32.55
C GLN A 454 -0.41 -0.05 -33.17
N PRO A 455 -0.80 0.07 -34.45
CA PRO A 455 -1.64 -0.93 -35.13
C PRO A 455 -1.05 -2.36 -35.10
N GLU A 456 0.27 -2.47 -35.18
CA GLU A 456 1.04 -3.73 -35.17
C GLU A 456 1.01 -4.41 -33.79
N ASP A 457 0.73 -3.66 -32.72
CA ASP A 457 0.68 -4.18 -31.35
C ASP A 457 -0.66 -4.88 -31.04
N LEU A 458 -1.73 -4.58 -31.80
CA LEU A 458 -3.09 -5.04 -31.52
C LEU A 458 -3.26 -6.57 -31.45
N PRO A 459 -2.58 -7.40 -32.29
CA PRO A 459 -2.59 -8.86 -32.14
C PRO A 459 -2.02 -9.32 -30.80
N ALA A 460 -0.96 -8.67 -30.30
CA ALA A 460 -0.34 -8.99 -29.01
C ALA A 460 -1.25 -8.58 -27.83
N VAL A 461 -1.93 -7.43 -27.93
CA VAL A 461 -2.97 -7.03 -26.96
C VAL A 461 -4.11 -8.06 -26.93
N ARG A 462 -4.59 -8.54 -28.09
CA ARG A 462 -5.62 -9.59 -28.15
C ARG A 462 -5.12 -10.93 -27.61
N ALA A 463 -3.88 -11.33 -27.92
CA ALA A 463 -3.28 -12.55 -27.38
C ALA A 463 -3.17 -12.49 -25.85
N GLY A 464 -2.77 -11.34 -25.29
CA GLY A 464 -2.73 -11.11 -23.85
C GLY A 464 -4.12 -11.10 -23.21
N ALA A 465 -5.08 -10.41 -23.80
CA ALA A 465 -6.47 -10.36 -23.30
C ALA A 465 -7.12 -11.75 -23.29
N ASN A 466 -6.87 -12.58 -24.31
CA ASN A 466 -7.37 -13.95 -24.38
C ASN A 466 -6.88 -14.86 -23.24
N THR A 467 -5.80 -14.51 -22.53
CA THR A 467 -5.34 -15.27 -21.35
C THR A 467 -6.23 -15.07 -20.12
N LYS A 468 -7.06 -14.00 -20.08
CA LYS A 468 -7.93 -13.68 -18.95
C LYS A 468 -9.40 -13.70 -19.38
N PRO A 469 -10.29 -14.48 -18.73
CA PRO A 469 -11.69 -14.60 -19.15
C PRO A 469 -12.44 -13.26 -19.11
N GLU A 470 -12.13 -12.41 -18.12
CA GLU A 470 -12.68 -11.05 -17.96
C GLU A 470 -12.39 -10.13 -19.16
N LEU A 471 -11.18 -10.22 -19.74
CA LEU A 471 -10.72 -9.31 -20.81
C LEU A 471 -11.06 -9.82 -22.21
N LYS A 472 -11.38 -11.11 -22.34
CA LYS A 472 -11.73 -11.78 -23.60
C LYS A 472 -12.99 -11.21 -24.29
N VAL A 473 -13.85 -10.52 -23.54
CA VAL A 473 -15.09 -9.90 -24.04
C VAL A 473 -14.86 -8.52 -24.68
N LEU A 474 -13.66 -7.94 -24.53
CA LEU A 474 -13.38 -6.57 -24.98
C LEU A 474 -13.13 -6.48 -26.50
N ASP A 475 -13.84 -5.57 -27.17
CA ASP A 475 -13.59 -5.19 -28.57
C ASP A 475 -12.34 -4.29 -28.70
N ILE A 476 -11.17 -4.92 -28.64
CA ILE A 476 -9.86 -4.27 -28.73
C ILE A 476 -9.69 -3.50 -30.05
N GLU A 477 -10.29 -3.97 -31.15
CA GLU A 477 -10.21 -3.29 -32.45
C GLU A 477 -11.09 -2.04 -32.51
N GLY A 478 -12.32 -2.12 -31.98
CA GLY A 478 -13.21 -0.96 -31.85
C GLY A 478 -12.72 0.05 -30.82
N MET A 479 -11.96 -0.37 -29.80
CA MET A 479 -11.27 0.52 -28.86
C MET A 479 -10.06 1.23 -29.49
N ALA A 480 -9.31 0.55 -30.35
CA ALA A 480 -8.17 1.15 -31.06
C ALA A 480 -8.61 2.20 -32.11
N LYS A 481 -9.79 2.02 -32.71
CA LYS A 481 -10.36 2.93 -33.72
C LYS A 481 -11.00 4.15 -33.03
N SER A 482 -10.28 5.27 -32.96
CA SER A 482 -10.78 6.53 -32.37
C SER A 482 -12.07 7.01 -33.04
N LYS A 483 -13.20 6.81 -32.34
CA LYS A 483 -14.52 7.35 -32.72
C LYS A 483 -14.64 8.87 -32.54
N ARG A 484 -13.64 9.55 -31.96
CA ARG A 484 -13.58 11.02 -31.94
C ARG A 484 -13.17 11.52 -33.31
N ALA A 485 -14.05 12.26 -33.97
CA ALA A 485 -13.73 13.01 -35.19
C ALA A 485 -12.47 13.86 -34.98
N HIS A 486 -11.57 13.84 -35.96
CA HIS A 486 -10.26 14.50 -35.86
C HIS A 486 -10.45 16.01 -35.72
N ARG A 487 -10.32 16.53 -34.50
CA ARG A 487 -10.36 17.97 -34.24
C ARG A 487 -9.08 18.59 -34.78
N PHE A 488 -9.13 19.05 -36.03
CA PHE A 488 -8.17 20.03 -36.53
C PHE A 488 -8.06 21.17 -35.53
N ALA A 489 -6.85 21.67 -35.30
CA ALA A 489 -6.65 22.86 -34.47
C ALA A 489 -7.57 23.98 -34.99
N LYS A 490 -8.20 24.75 -34.08
CA LYS A 490 -9.07 25.86 -34.47
C LYS A 490 -8.31 26.76 -35.44
N CYS A 491 -8.76 26.80 -36.68
CA CYS A 491 -8.14 27.60 -37.71
C CYS A 491 -8.25 29.08 -37.28
N ASN A 492 -7.13 29.71 -36.95
CA ASN A 492 -7.11 31.17 -36.73
C ASN A 492 -7.65 31.84 -38.01
N ALA A 493 -8.37 32.96 -37.87
CA ALA A 493 -9.11 33.56 -38.99
C ALA A 493 -8.24 33.77 -40.26
N MET A 494 -6.98 34.18 -40.09
CA MET A 494 -5.93 34.25 -41.13
C MET A 494 -5.87 33.01 -42.05
N CYS A 495 -6.01 31.80 -41.48
CA CYS A 495 -5.85 30.53 -42.18
C CYS A 495 -7.14 30.02 -42.84
N ARG A 496 -8.27 30.74 -42.71
CA ARG A 496 -9.40 30.62 -43.65
C ARG A 496 -9.13 31.40 -44.93
N THR A 497 -8.68 32.65 -44.79
CA THR A 497 -8.37 33.54 -45.93
C THR A 497 -7.34 32.92 -46.89
N LEU A 498 -6.37 32.17 -46.35
CA LEU A 498 -5.35 31.41 -47.11
C LEU A 498 -5.84 30.04 -47.65
N ARG A 499 -7.15 29.77 -47.65
CA ARG A 499 -7.79 28.61 -48.30
C ARG A 499 -8.96 29.00 -49.21
N GLU A 500 -9.28 30.30 -49.25
CA GLU A 500 -10.33 30.89 -50.08
C GLU A 500 -9.70 31.69 -51.25
N TYR A 501 -8.37 31.66 -51.35
CA TYR A 501 -7.49 31.90 -52.50
C TYR A 501 -6.77 30.59 -52.84
#